data_AF-A0A972TM99-F1
#
_entry.id   AF-A0A972TM99-F1
#
_cell.length_a   1.000
_cell.length_b   1.000
_cell.length_c   1.000
_cell.angle_alpha   90.00
_cell.angle_beta   90.00
_cell.angle_gamma   90.00
#
_symmetry.space_group_name_H-M   'P 1'
#
loop_
_entity.id
_entity.type
_entity.pdbx_description
1 polymer ?
#
loop_
_entity_poly.entity_id
_entity_poly.type
_entity_poly.pdbx_seq_one_letter_code
_entity_poly.pdbx_strand_id
1 'polypeptide(L)'
;MVDRRTTPDILAALGALPKEKTEPNLGADLDSSLNQSPNKPVQKSPERLEETFSRAVQSVVSLGRVLGRRKLIHWLDEIRDTIVAQKEEETAGVLSISDVSGWLRKRLGAASTIRHYLATGRIVEHPYKVDIWTRFNGKPTRIDMWIECKDQKSPIKRKDVLALVRKAVDVFYAAHADKKDFWFDRLMLISSAPFDPKAIEAANRYGVTCVIYDGATYRIEAYKDWQRKPRWLDEAEIALDRLQG
;
A
#
# COMPACT_ATOMS: atom_id res chain seq x y z
N MET A 1 0.61 -4.23 32.66
CA MET A 1 1.41 -4.17 31.42
C MET A 1 1.61 -5.59 30.95
N VAL A 2 1.00 -6.00 29.84
CA VAL A 2 1.09 -7.38 29.35
C VAL A 2 2.00 -7.38 28.13
N ASP A 3 3.26 -7.79 28.35
CA ASP A 3 4.18 -8.15 27.28
C ASP A 3 3.73 -9.49 26.69
N ARG A 4 3.32 -9.51 25.42
CA ARG A 4 2.78 -10.70 24.73
C ARG A 4 3.87 -11.54 24.03
N ARG A 5 5.13 -11.45 24.44
CA ARG A 5 6.27 -12.09 23.74
C ARG A 5 6.73 -13.44 24.29
N THR A 6 5.87 -14.22 24.95
CA THR A 6 6.21 -15.59 25.34
C THR A 6 5.01 -16.53 25.23
N THR A 7 4.91 -17.24 24.11
CA THR A 7 4.23 -18.55 24.06
C THR A 7 4.99 -19.45 23.08
N PRO A 8 5.42 -20.66 23.49
CA PRO A 8 6.27 -21.53 22.69
C PRO A 8 5.55 -22.17 21.48
N ASP A 9 6.33 -22.43 20.44
CA ASP A 9 5.97 -22.89 19.10
C ASP A 9 5.44 -24.35 19.14
N ILE A 10 4.13 -24.55 18.94
CA ILE A 10 3.48 -25.89 18.90
C ILE A 10 3.57 -26.53 17.50
N LEU A 11 4.15 -25.85 16.50
CA LEU A 11 4.17 -26.34 15.12
C LEU A 11 5.36 -27.27 14.77
N ALA A 12 6.05 -27.81 15.78
CA ALA A 12 6.99 -28.93 15.60
C ALA A 12 6.29 -30.30 15.39
N ALA A 13 4.96 -30.35 15.29
CA ALA A 13 4.18 -31.60 15.24
C ALA A 13 3.60 -31.99 13.86
N LEU A 14 3.88 -31.25 12.78
CA LEU A 14 3.40 -31.61 11.43
C LEU A 14 4.57 -31.81 10.47
N GLY A 15 5.39 -32.80 10.80
CA GLY A 15 6.35 -33.40 9.88
C GLY A 15 5.68 -34.43 8.97
N ALA A 16 6.22 -34.51 7.76
CA ALA A 16 6.07 -35.54 6.73
C ALA A 16 4.76 -35.55 5.92
N LEU A 17 4.89 -35.36 4.60
CA LEU A 17 4.43 -36.27 3.53
C LEU A 17 5.12 -35.86 2.20
N PRO A 18 5.25 -36.77 1.22
CA PRO A 18 6.44 -36.91 0.37
C PRO A 18 6.26 -36.37 -1.05
N LYS A 19 7.40 -36.24 -1.74
CA LYS A 19 7.51 -36.01 -3.18
C LYS A 19 7.09 -37.25 -3.97
N GLU A 20 6.32 -37.06 -5.05
CA GLU A 20 6.30 -38.00 -6.17
C GLU A 20 6.32 -37.28 -7.53
N LYS A 21 7.11 -37.87 -8.43
CA LYS A 21 7.29 -37.53 -9.84
C LYS A 21 6.04 -37.92 -10.63
N THR A 22 5.87 -37.37 -11.84
CA THR A 22 5.81 -38.10 -13.13
C THR A 22 5.36 -37.15 -14.25
N GLU A 23 6.19 -37.01 -15.29
CA GLU A 23 5.83 -36.65 -16.66
C GLU A 23 5.87 -37.98 -17.48
N PRO A 24 5.12 -38.16 -18.60
CA PRO A 24 5.49 -37.47 -19.86
C PRO A 24 4.38 -37.19 -20.91
N ASN A 25 4.73 -36.25 -21.82
CA ASN A 25 4.46 -36.09 -23.26
C ASN A 25 3.18 -36.64 -23.92
N LEU A 26 2.53 -35.81 -24.78
CA LEU A 26 2.68 -35.80 -26.26
C LEU A 26 1.58 -34.93 -26.92
N GLY A 27 1.94 -34.19 -27.98
CA GLY A 27 1.09 -34.08 -29.18
C GLY A 27 0.64 -32.70 -29.69
N ALA A 28 1.30 -32.28 -30.77
CA ALA A 28 0.74 -31.73 -32.03
C ALA A 28 0.14 -30.31 -32.10
N ASP A 29 0.91 -29.43 -32.75
CA ASP A 29 0.61 -28.63 -33.96
C ASP A 29 -0.82 -28.11 -34.21
N LEU A 30 -0.95 -26.78 -34.41
CA LEU A 30 -1.72 -26.16 -35.49
C LEU A 30 -1.42 -24.64 -35.64
N ASP A 31 -0.80 -24.34 -36.78
CA ASP A 31 -0.85 -23.16 -37.65
C ASP A 31 -1.32 -21.77 -37.19
N SER A 32 -0.36 -20.84 -37.32
CA SER A 32 -0.32 -19.66 -38.21
C SER A 32 -1.48 -18.61 -38.31
N SER A 33 -1.06 -17.37 -38.05
CA SER A 33 -1.42 -16.11 -38.77
C SER A 33 -2.80 -15.48 -38.56
N LEU A 34 -2.83 -14.26 -37.99
CA LEU A 34 -3.46 -13.07 -38.61
C LEU A 34 -3.13 -11.78 -37.84
N ASN A 35 -2.51 -10.85 -38.55
CA ASN A 35 -2.35 -9.43 -38.24
C ASN A 35 -3.70 -8.74 -37.99
N GLN A 36 -3.76 -7.78 -37.07
CA GLN A 36 -4.05 -6.34 -37.35
C GLN A 36 -4.35 -5.56 -36.05
N SER A 37 -3.55 -4.52 -35.83
CA SER A 37 -3.88 -3.29 -35.07
C SER A 37 -3.91 -2.16 -36.13
N PRO A 38 -4.63 -1.01 -36.01
CA PRO A 38 -4.87 -0.25 -34.79
C PRO A 38 -6.28 0.37 -34.64
N ASN A 39 -6.75 0.59 -33.41
CA ASN A 39 -7.93 1.45 -33.20
C ASN A 39 -7.66 2.57 -32.19
N LYS A 40 -8.01 3.79 -32.64
CA LYS A 40 -7.85 5.10 -31.99
C LYS A 40 -8.46 5.16 -30.59
N PRO A 41 -7.98 6.07 -29.71
CA PRO A 41 -8.63 6.34 -28.44
C PRO A 41 -9.97 7.05 -28.69
N VAL A 42 -11.05 6.43 -28.22
CA VAL A 42 -12.41 6.96 -28.22
C VAL A 42 -12.49 8.09 -27.18
N GLN A 43 -12.63 9.34 -27.65
CA GLN A 43 -13.01 10.46 -26.80
C GLN A 43 -14.44 10.20 -26.26
N LYS A 44 -14.58 9.96 -24.95
CA LYS A 44 -15.89 9.83 -24.29
C LYS A 44 -16.35 11.20 -23.80
N SER A 45 -17.45 11.71 -24.35
CA SER A 45 -18.06 12.98 -23.96
C SER A 45 -18.75 12.89 -22.58
N PRO A 46 -18.85 14.01 -21.84
CA PRO A 46 -19.48 14.09 -20.51
C PRO A 46 -20.97 13.71 -20.49
N GLU A 47 -21.66 13.76 -21.63
CA GLU A 47 -23.08 13.39 -21.75
C GLU A 47 -23.34 11.89 -21.48
N ARG A 48 -22.37 11.01 -21.78
CA ARG A 48 -22.48 9.59 -21.47
C ARG A 48 -22.41 9.30 -19.97
N LEU A 49 -21.71 10.14 -19.21
CA LEU A 49 -21.58 10.00 -17.75
C LEU A 49 -22.90 10.38 -17.06
N GLU A 50 -23.60 11.42 -17.50
CA GLU A 50 -24.89 11.79 -16.92
C GLU A 50 -25.98 10.75 -17.16
N GLU A 51 -26.01 10.11 -18.34
CA GLU A 51 -26.91 8.99 -18.60
C GLU A 51 -26.57 7.74 -17.77
N THR A 52 -25.28 7.43 -17.57
CA THR A 52 -24.89 6.31 -16.72
C THR A 52 -25.14 6.58 -15.24
N PHE A 53 -24.94 7.81 -14.77
CA PHE A 53 -25.28 8.22 -13.40
C PHE A 53 -26.80 8.21 -13.17
N SER A 54 -27.60 8.72 -14.11
CA SER A 54 -29.08 8.67 -13.99
C SER A 54 -29.61 7.23 -13.96
N ARG A 55 -29.06 6.33 -14.78
CA ARG A 55 -29.40 4.90 -14.73
C ARG A 55 -28.92 4.22 -13.45
N ALA A 56 -27.74 4.59 -12.93
CA ALA A 56 -27.21 4.07 -11.68
C ALA A 56 -28.05 4.53 -10.47
N VAL A 57 -28.48 5.79 -10.44
CA VAL A 57 -29.35 6.35 -9.38
C VAL A 57 -30.72 5.69 -9.37
N GLN A 58 -31.33 5.43 -10.54
CA GLN A 58 -32.58 4.68 -10.61
C GLN A 58 -32.41 3.21 -10.19
N SER A 59 -31.23 2.63 -10.43
CA SER A 59 -30.88 1.27 -9.98
C SER A 59 -30.68 1.21 -8.45
N VAL A 60 -30.12 2.25 -7.82
CA VAL A 60 -29.94 2.35 -6.35
C VAL A 60 -31.28 2.29 -5.61
N VAL A 61 -32.29 3.02 -6.08
CA VAL A 61 -33.61 3.10 -5.42
C VAL A 61 -34.37 1.77 -5.53
N SER A 62 -34.22 1.07 -6.66
CA SER A 62 -34.84 -0.23 -6.89
C SER A 62 -34.11 -1.36 -6.16
N LEU A 63 -32.76 -1.36 -6.17
CA LEU A 63 -31.94 -2.33 -5.44
C LEU A 63 -32.04 -2.16 -3.91
N GLY A 64 -32.19 -0.93 -3.42
CA GLY A 64 -32.40 -0.64 -1.99
C GLY A 64 -33.66 -1.25 -1.41
N ARG A 65 -34.73 -1.40 -2.22
CA ARG A 65 -35.98 -2.05 -1.83
C ARG A 65 -35.92 -3.58 -1.85
N VAL A 66 -35.09 -4.17 -2.72
CA VAL A 66 -35.06 -5.63 -2.95
C VAL A 66 -33.90 -6.34 -2.22
N LEU A 67 -32.70 -5.73 -2.17
CA LEU A 67 -31.49 -6.40 -1.71
C LEU A 67 -31.13 -6.13 -0.24
N GLY A 68 -31.82 -5.16 0.38
CA GLY A 68 -31.55 -4.73 1.74
C GLY A 68 -30.28 -3.88 1.88
N ARG A 69 -30.25 -3.05 2.93
CA ARG A 69 -29.22 -2.01 3.16
C ARG A 69 -27.77 -2.50 3.05
N ARG A 70 -27.47 -3.72 3.49
CA ARG A 70 -26.11 -4.28 3.47
C ARG A 70 -25.58 -4.55 2.07
N LYS A 71 -26.40 -5.10 1.17
CA LYS A 71 -25.98 -5.38 -0.21
C LYS A 71 -25.88 -4.11 -1.04
N LEU A 72 -26.73 -3.12 -0.75
CA LEU A 72 -26.63 -1.81 -1.38
C LEU A 72 -25.31 -1.10 -1.04
N ILE A 73 -24.89 -1.15 0.22
CA ILE A 73 -23.60 -0.60 0.65
C ILE A 73 -22.44 -1.30 -0.10
N HIS A 74 -22.45 -2.63 -0.17
CA HIS A 74 -21.42 -3.38 -0.88
C HIS A 74 -21.35 -3.02 -2.38
N TRP A 75 -22.50 -2.86 -3.04
CA TRP A 75 -22.55 -2.46 -4.44
C TRP A 75 -22.08 -1.02 -4.65
N LEU A 76 -22.39 -0.10 -3.72
CA LEU A 76 -21.88 1.27 -3.75
C LEU A 76 -20.35 1.32 -3.53
N ASP A 77 -19.81 0.46 -2.68
CA ASP A 77 -18.36 0.32 -2.49
C ASP A 77 -17.70 -0.20 -3.78
N GLU A 78 -18.30 -1.18 -4.46
CA GLU A 78 -17.79 -1.71 -5.73
C GLU A 78 -17.80 -0.68 -6.86
N ILE A 79 -18.84 0.16 -6.93
CA ILE A 79 -18.89 1.30 -7.87
C ILE A 79 -17.87 2.36 -7.52
N ARG A 80 -17.71 2.69 -6.22
CA ARG A 80 -16.68 3.63 -5.76
C ARG A 80 -15.30 3.14 -6.15
N ASP A 81 -14.99 1.86 -5.95
CA ASP A 81 -13.72 1.27 -6.31
C ASP A 81 -13.48 1.33 -7.83
N THR A 82 -14.53 1.12 -8.63
CA THR A 82 -14.47 1.22 -10.10
C THR A 82 -14.22 2.67 -10.56
N ILE A 83 -14.88 3.66 -9.94
CA ILE A 83 -14.69 5.08 -10.24
C ILE A 83 -13.30 5.56 -9.79
N VAL A 84 -12.82 5.09 -8.64
CA VAL A 84 -11.46 5.38 -8.16
C VAL A 84 -10.42 4.78 -9.11
N ALA A 85 -10.62 3.55 -9.58
CA ALA A 85 -9.73 2.91 -10.55
C ALA A 85 -9.69 3.67 -11.89
N GLN A 86 -10.84 4.14 -12.40
CA GLN A 86 -10.89 4.95 -13.64
C GLN A 86 -10.21 6.32 -13.47
N LYS A 87 -10.31 6.94 -12.30
CA LYS A 87 -9.64 8.22 -12.01
C LYS A 87 -8.11 8.05 -11.85
N GLU A 88 -7.66 6.89 -11.39
CA GLU A 88 -6.23 6.54 -11.33
C GLU A 88 -5.65 6.30 -12.74
N GLU A 89 -6.44 5.80 -13.68
CA GLU A 89 -6.04 5.57 -15.07
C GLU A 89 -5.90 6.88 -15.87
N GLU A 90 -6.73 7.89 -15.60
CA GLU A 90 -6.63 9.23 -16.22
C GLU A 90 -5.53 10.13 -15.62
N THR A 91 -4.96 9.76 -14.46
CA THR A 91 -3.86 10.49 -13.80
C THR A 91 -2.52 9.75 -13.82
N ALA A 92 -2.43 8.67 -14.58
CA ALA A 92 -1.27 7.79 -14.63
C ALA A 92 0.01 8.55 -15.02
N GLY A 93 0.75 9.01 -14.02
CA GLY A 93 2.19 9.09 -14.16
C GLY A 93 2.79 7.67 -14.13
N VAL A 94 4.11 7.58 -14.22
CA VAL A 94 4.84 6.31 -14.35
C VAL A 94 4.57 5.37 -13.15
N LEU A 95 4.27 5.88 -11.95
CA LEU A 95 4.18 5.10 -10.73
C LEU A 95 2.72 4.82 -10.31
N SER A 96 2.20 3.64 -10.64
CA SER A 96 0.88 3.17 -10.21
C SER A 96 0.90 2.50 -8.84
N ILE A 97 -0.02 2.88 -7.94
CA ILE A 97 -0.20 2.26 -6.60
C ILE A 97 -0.53 0.75 -6.72
N SER A 98 -1.23 0.35 -7.78
CA SER A 98 -1.55 -1.05 -8.05
C SER A 98 -0.28 -1.86 -8.35
N ASP A 99 0.61 -1.30 -9.17
CA ASP A 99 1.87 -1.94 -9.56
C ASP A 99 2.82 -2.05 -8.38
N VAL A 100 2.92 -0.99 -7.58
CA VAL A 100 3.68 -0.99 -6.33
C VAL A 100 3.16 -2.08 -5.38
N SER A 101 1.84 -2.20 -5.22
CA SER A 101 1.23 -3.26 -4.39
C SER A 101 1.56 -4.66 -4.92
N GLY A 102 1.54 -4.85 -6.24
CA GLY A 102 1.94 -6.09 -6.89
C GLY A 102 3.42 -6.42 -6.67
N TRP A 103 4.30 -5.42 -6.79
CA TRP A 103 5.73 -5.54 -6.53
C TRP A 103 6.02 -5.91 -5.07
N LEU A 104 5.36 -5.24 -4.10
CA LEU A 104 5.51 -5.54 -2.67
C LEU A 104 5.21 -7.01 -2.35
N ARG A 105 4.10 -7.54 -2.89
CA ARG A 105 3.72 -8.95 -2.69
C ARG A 105 4.67 -9.92 -3.38
N LYS A 106 4.95 -9.70 -4.66
CA LYS A 106 5.71 -10.66 -5.51
C LYS A 106 7.22 -10.63 -5.26
N ARG A 107 7.79 -9.47 -4.94
CA ARG A 107 9.25 -9.29 -4.84
C ARG A 107 9.75 -9.10 -3.42
N LEU A 108 8.97 -8.41 -2.57
CA LEU A 108 9.37 -8.15 -1.18
C LEU A 108 8.69 -9.09 -0.18
N GLY A 109 7.79 -9.98 -0.63
CA GLY A 109 7.14 -10.97 0.24
C GLY A 109 6.10 -10.38 1.18
N ALA A 110 5.46 -9.27 0.81
CA ALA A 110 4.33 -8.74 1.57
C ALA A 110 3.18 -9.77 1.61
N ALA A 111 2.71 -10.06 2.82
CA ALA A 111 1.59 -10.97 3.05
C ALA A 111 0.24 -10.32 2.69
N SER A 112 0.09 -9.02 2.97
CA SER A 112 -1.10 -8.27 2.59
C SER A 112 -0.78 -6.80 2.34
N THR A 113 -1.57 -6.17 1.47
CA THR A 113 -1.47 -4.75 1.14
C THR A 113 -2.86 -4.12 1.12
N ILE A 114 -3.04 -2.97 1.74
CA ILE A 114 -4.26 -2.17 1.72
C ILE A 114 -3.91 -0.83 1.10
N ARG A 115 -4.62 -0.46 0.04
CA ARG A 115 -4.44 0.82 -0.67
C ARG A 115 -5.30 1.89 -0.02
N HIS A 116 -4.83 3.14 -0.06
CA HIS A 116 -5.57 4.32 0.42
C HIS A 116 -6.08 4.21 1.86
N TYR A 117 -5.27 3.63 2.75
CA TYR A 117 -5.62 3.48 4.15
C TYR A 117 -5.71 4.85 4.83
N LEU A 118 -6.70 5.05 5.70
CA LEU A 118 -6.90 6.29 6.43
C LEU A 118 -6.36 6.17 7.85
N ALA A 119 -5.25 6.85 8.13
CA ALA A 119 -4.58 6.84 9.41
C ALA A 119 -4.93 8.12 10.19
N THR A 120 -5.58 7.97 11.35
CA THR A 120 -5.99 9.12 12.17
C THR A 120 -4.81 9.63 12.99
N GLY A 121 -4.43 10.89 12.75
CA GLY A 121 -3.42 11.60 13.54
C GLY A 121 -4.03 12.30 14.76
N ARG A 122 -3.18 12.77 15.67
CA ARG A 122 -3.62 13.39 16.93
C ARG A 122 -3.92 14.88 16.76
N ILE A 123 -3.12 15.57 15.96
CA ILE A 123 -3.20 17.02 15.78
C ILE A 123 -4.02 17.43 14.55
N VAL A 124 -4.30 16.50 13.64
CA VAL A 124 -5.01 16.78 12.39
C VAL A 124 -6.51 16.54 12.52
N GLU A 125 -7.29 17.41 11.89
CA GLU A 125 -8.76 17.26 11.82
C GLU A 125 -9.19 16.11 10.90
N HIS A 126 -8.40 15.85 9.86
CA HIS A 126 -8.71 14.85 8.84
C HIS A 126 -7.64 13.74 8.85
N PRO A 127 -8.02 12.46 8.73
CA PRO A 127 -7.06 11.35 8.65
C PRO A 127 -6.10 11.52 7.49
N TYR A 128 -4.85 11.11 7.71
CA TYR A 128 -3.86 11.01 6.65
C TYR A 128 -4.21 9.87 5.69
N LYS A 129 -4.15 10.17 4.40
CA LYS A 129 -4.22 9.16 3.34
C LYS A 129 -2.85 8.49 3.19
N VAL A 130 -2.78 7.21 3.51
CA VAL A 130 -1.64 6.33 3.28
C VAL A 130 -1.84 5.65 1.93
N ASP A 131 -0.90 5.80 0.99
CA ASP A 131 -1.08 5.22 -0.34
C ASP A 131 -1.12 3.70 -0.28
N ILE A 132 -0.20 3.09 0.48
CA ILE A 132 -0.20 1.65 0.74
C ILE A 132 0.20 1.40 2.20
N TRP A 133 -0.66 0.70 2.93
CA TRP A 133 -0.27 -0.05 4.12
C TRP A 133 0.05 -1.48 3.71
N THR A 134 1.20 -1.99 4.12
CA THR A 134 1.58 -3.38 3.85
C THR A 134 1.99 -4.11 5.11
N ARG A 135 1.78 -5.41 5.14
CA ARG A 135 2.20 -6.31 6.21
C ARG A 135 3.15 -7.35 5.66
N PHE A 136 4.31 -7.48 6.31
CA PHE A 136 5.27 -8.55 6.06
C PHE A 136 5.21 -9.56 7.21
N ASN A 137 5.08 -10.83 6.85
CA ASN A 137 5.18 -11.92 7.80
C ASN A 137 6.63 -12.43 7.79
N GLY A 138 7.34 -12.25 8.91
CA GLY A 138 8.70 -12.75 9.08
C GLY A 138 8.96 -13.20 10.51
N LYS A 139 9.83 -14.20 10.69
CA LYS A 139 10.44 -14.49 12.00
C LYS A 139 11.67 -13.57 12.14
N PRO A 140 11.89 -12.88 13.28
CA PRO A 140 11.14 -12.98 14.53
C PRO A 140 9.96 -12.02 14.67
N THR A 141 9.75 -11.06 13.76
CA THR A 141 8.71 -10.03 13.92
C THR A 141 7.90 -9.79 12.65
N ARG A 142 6.58 -9.69 12.86
CA ARG A 142 5.66 -9.09 11.90
C ARG A 142 6.00 -7.61 11.76
N ILE A 143 6.04 -7.13 10.53
CA ILE A 143 6.34 -5.73 10.21
C ILE A 143 5.13 -5.17 9.46
N ASP A 144 4.54 -4.12 9.99
CA ASP A 144 3.50 -3.35 9.31
C ASP A 144 4.13 -2.01 8.85
N MET A 145 3.97 -1.66 7.57
CA MET A 145 4.72 -0.58 6.92
C MET A 145 3.80 0.43 6.23
N TRP A 146 4.09 1.71 6.44
CA TRP A 146 3.47 2.84 5.76
C TRP A 146 4.27 3.19 4.51
N ILE A 147 3.62 3.27 3.37
CA ILE A 147 4.24 3.61 2.10
C ILE A 147 3.54 4.82 1.48
N GLU A 148 4.33 5.85 1.13
CA GLU A 148 3.91 6.94 0.25
C GLU A 148 4.53 6.75 -1.15
N CYS A 149 3.71 6.95 -2.18
CA CYS A 149 4.11 6.94 -3.58
C CYS A 149 4.16 8.39 -4.09
N LYS A 150 5.30 8.79 -4.67
CA LYS A 150 5.52 10.14 -5.21
C LYS A 150 5.81 10.05 -6.69
N ASP A 151 4.81 10.41 -7.48
CA ASP A 151 4.97 10.54 -8.91
C ASP A 151 5.08 12.02 -9.29
N GLN A 152 6.31 12.51 -9.34
CA GLN A 152 6.59 13.91 -9.61
C GLN A 152 7.83 14.05 -10.47
N LYS A 153 7.94 15.16 -11.20
CA LYS A 153 9.09 15.43 -12.08
C LYS A 153 10.32 15.91 -11.30
N SER A 154 10.12 16.60 -10.18
CA SER A 154 11.21 17.16 -9.37
C SER A 154 11.79 16.11 -8.41
N PRO A 155 13.11 16.15 -8.13
CA PRO A 155 13.71 15.24 -7.16
C PRO A 155 13.05 15.32 -5.79
N ILE A 156 12.95 14.18 -5.10
CA ILE A 156 12.46 14.10 -3.72
C ILE A 156 13.45 14.82 -2.79
N LYS A 157 12.92 15.71 -1.95
CA LYS A 157 13.69 16.58 -1.08
C LYS A 157 13.63 16.11 0.37
N ARG A 158 14.55 16.62 1.19
CA ARG A 158 14.58 16.38 2.65
C ARG A 158 13.22 16.62 3.31
N LYS A 159 12.50 17.68 2.89
CA LYS A 159 11.19 18.02 3.44
C LYS A 159 10.15 16.91 3.24
N ASP A 160 10.24 16.14 2.17
CA ASP A 160 9.26 15.09 1.85
C ASP A 160 9.44 13.89 2.78
N VAL A 161 10.69 13.50 3.04
CA VAL A 161 11.03 12.48 4.05
C VAL A 161 10.59 12.92 5.44
N LEU A 162 10.89 14.16 5.84
CA LEU A 162 10.49 14.68 7.14
C LEU A 162 8.97 14.81 7.29
N ALA A 163 8.25 15.12 6.21
CA ALA A 163 6.80 15.15 6.23
C ALA A 163 6.20 13.76 6.50
N LEU A 164 6.72 12.72 5.86
CA LEU A 164 6.32 11.33 6.13
C LEU A 164 6.59 10.95 7.59
N VAL A 165 7.78 11.26 8.12
CA VAL A 165 8.12 11.00 9.52
C VAL A 165 7.15 11.72 10.48
N ARG A 166 6.86 13.00 10.24
CA ARG A 166 5.94 13.78 11.09
C ARG A 166 4.53 13.20 11.12
N LYS A 167 4.00 12.78 9.97
CA LYS A 167 2.69 12.10 9.89
C LYS A 167 2.69 10.82 10.72
N ALA A 168 3.73 9.99 10.56
CA ALA A 168 3.84 8.73 11.29
C ALA A 168 3.90 8.94 12.82
N VAL A 169 4.68 9.93 13.27
CA VAL A 169 4.78 10.31 14.69
C VAL A 169 3.43 10.80 15.23
N ASP A 170 2.70 11.61 14.46
CA ASP A 170 1.38 12.09 14.87
C ASP A 170 0.37 10.95 15.04
N VAL A 171 0.33 10.01 14.09
CA VAL A 171 -0.53 8.81 14.19
C VAL A 171 -0.07 7.89 15.33
N PHE A 172 1.24 7.75 15.56
CA PHE A 172 1.79 7.02 16.70
C PHE A 172 1.25 7.59 18.03
N TYR A 173 1.31 8.91 18.21
CA TYR A 173 0.79 9.55 19.42
C TYR A 173 -0.73 9.47 19.55
N ALA A 174 -1.48 9.54 18.44
CA ALA A 174 -2.93 9.36 18.46
C ALA A 174 -3.32 7.98 19.01
N ALA A 175 -2.65 6.94 18.51
CA ALA A 175 -2.95 5.58 18.91
C ALA A 175 -2.59 5.28 20.38
N HIS A 176 -1.50 5.87 20.89
CA HIS A 176 -1.11 5.72 22.29
C HIS A 176 -2.02 6.53 23.24
N ALA A 177 -2.54 7.67 22.81
CA ALA A 177 -3.51 8.45 23.60
C ALA A 177 -4.86 7.73 23.70
N ASP A 178 -5.35 7.16 22.60
CA ASP A 178 -6.65 6.49 22.52
C ASP A 178 -6.60 5.00 22.89
N LYS A 179 -5.42 4.46 23.21
CA LYS A 179 -5.18 3.01 23.41
C LYS A 179 -5.69 2.15 22.24
N LYS A 180 -5.56 2.66 21.02
CA LYS A 180 -5.90 1.94 19.79
C LYS A 180 -4.67 1.19 19.29
N ASP A 181 -4.88 0.07 18.62
CA ASP A 181 -3.77 -0.65 18.04
C ASP A 181 -3.11 0.18 16.91
N PHE A 182 -1.87 0.61 17.13
CA PHE A 182 -1.00 1.21 16.12
C PHE A 182 -0.16 0.14 15.47
N TRP A 183 0.02 0.21 14.16
CA TRP A 183 0.72 -0.85 13.44
C TRP A 183 1.89 -0.35 12.59
N PHE A 184 2.20 0.94 12.45
CA PHE A 184 3.29 1.31 11.52
C PHE A 184 4.67 1.22 12.17
N ASP A 185 5.37 0.12 11.92
CA ASP A 185 6.73 -0.14 12.39
C ASP A 185 7.79 0.46 11.47
N ARG A 186 7.48 0.58 10.16
CA ARG A 186 8.43 1.00 9.12
C ARG A 186 7.79 2.01 8.18
N LEU A 187 8.63 2.87 7.61
CA LEU A 187 8.24 3.89 6.64
C LEU A 187 8.99 3.65 5.34
N MET A 188 8.29 3.79 4.22
CA MET A 188 8.87 3.74 2.88
C MET A 188 8.35 4.89 2.02
N LEU A 189 9.24 5.44 1.22
CA LEU A 189 8.94 6.44 0.21
C LEU A 189 9.37 5.91 -1.16
N ILE A 190 8.41 5.73 -2.05
CA ILE A 190 8.64 5.22 -3.41
C ILE A 190 8.43 6.38 -4.39
N SER A 191 9.35 6.57 -5.32
CA SER A 191 9.32 7.72 -6.23
C SER A 191 9.73 7.37 -7.65
N SER A 192 9.11 8.00 -8.64
CA SER A 192 9.56 7.98 -10.04
C SER A 192 10.73 8.95 -10.30
N ALA A 193 10.85 10.00 -9.47
CA ALA A 193 11.97 10.93 -9.47
C ALA A 193 13.12 10.48 -8.55
N PRO A 194 14.37 10.91 -8.83
CA PRO A 194 15.50 10.65 -7.94
C PRO A 194 15.38 11.36 -6.60
N PHE A 195 16.12 10.89 -5.61
CA PHE A 195 16.22 11.51 -4.29
C PHE A 195 17.43 12.43 -4.22
N ASP A 196 17.25 13.64 -3.70
CA ASP A 196 18.38 14.52 -3.39
C ASP A 196 19.27 13.89 -2.32
N PRO A 197 20.60 14.18 -2.29
CA PRO A 197 21.49 13.70 -1.25
C PRO A 197 21.02 14.01 0.18
N LYS A 198 20.44 15.20 0.40
CA LYS A 198 19.86 15.60 1.70
C LYS A 198 18.60 14.80 2.07
N ALA A 199 17.87 14.29 1.09
CA ALA A 199 16.74 13.39 1.32
C ALA A 199 17.24 12.01 1.75
N ILE A 200 18.24 11.46 1.06
CA ILE A 200 18.91 10.20 1.41
C ILE A 200 19.52 10.27 2.81
N GLU A 201 20.22 11.35 3.15
CA GLU A 201 20.79 11.56 4.49
C GLU A 201 19.68 11.54 5.58
N ALA A 202 18.58 12.26 5.35
CA ALA A 202 17.45 12.26 6.28
C ALA A 202 16.79 10.88 6.39
N ALA A 203 16.63 10.18 5.27
CA ALA A 203 16.04 8.85 5.23
C ALA A 203 16.86 7.84 6.05
N ASN A 204 18.18 7.82 5.85
CA ASN A 204 19.09 6.99 6.64
C ASN A 204 19.08 7.37 8.12
N ARG A 205 19.03 8.68 8.43
CA ARG A 205 18.98 9.16 9.82
C ARG A 205 17.73 8.65 10.53
N TYR A 206 16.55 8.78 9.92
CA TYR A 206 15.28 8.46 10.57
C TYR A 206 14.83 7.00 10.39
N GLY A 207 15.44 6.24 9.48
CA GLY A 207 15.04 4.88 9.16
C GLY A 207 13.84 4.81 8.21
N VAL A 208 13.85 5.65 7.16
CA VAL A 208 12.86 5.62 6.06
C VAL A 208 13.50 4.94 4.86
N THR A 209 12.88 3.89 4.34
CA THR A 209 13.37 3.24 3.11
C THR A 209 13.01 4.09 1.89
N CYS A 210 13.99 4.44 1.07
CA CYS A 210 13.75 5.17 -0.19
C CYS A 210 13.91 4.22 -1.39
N VAL A 211 12.92 4.20 -2.26
CA VAL A 211 12.91 3.36 -3.46
C VAL A 211 12.67 4.22 -4.69
N ILE A 212 13.53 4.10 -5.70
CA ILE A 212 13.30 4.68 -7.02
C ILE A 212 12.64 3.63 -7.92
N TYR A 213 11.61 4.06 -8.65
CA TYR A 213 11.04 3.31 -9.76
C TYR A 213 11.36 4.04 -11.07
N ASP A 214 12.09 3.39 -11.97
CA ASP A 214 12.52 3.99 -13.25
C ASP A 214 11.56 3.68 -14.42
N GLY A 215 10.38 3.14 -14.14
CA GLY A 215 9.43 2.65 -15.15
C GLY A 215 9.57 1.16 -15.47
N ALA A 216 10.64 0.51 -15.01
CA ALA A 216 10.83 -0.93 -15.19
C ALA A 216 11.22 -1.65 -13.89
N THR A 217 12.08 -1.03 -13.09
CA THR A 217 12.71 -1.64 -11.92
C THR A 217 12.56 -0.78 -10.68
N TYR A 218 12.52 -1.46 -9.53
CA TYR A 218 12.51 -0.83 -8.22
C TYR A 218 13.90 -0.99 -7.58
N ARG A 219 14.54 0.14 -7.23
CA ARG A 219 15.86 0.15 -6.62
C ARG A 219 15.84 0.86 -5.27
N ILE A 220 16.36 0.19 -4.24
CA ILE A 220 16.47 0.77 -2.89
C ILE A 220 17.72 1.66 -2.80
N GLU A 221 17.50 2.95 -2.57
CA GLU A 221 18.54 3.99 -2.49
C GLU A 221 18.95 4.32 -1.04
N ALA A 222 18.04 4.18 -0.07
CA ALA A 222 18.31 4.47 1.34
C ALA A 222 17.64 3.46 2.27
N TYR A 223 18.29 3.22 3.42
CA TYR A 223 17.87 2.39 4.55
C TYR A 223 17.28 1.01 4.18
N LYS A 224 18.07 -0.04 4.39
CA LYS A 224 17.74 -1.44 4.02
C LYS A 224 17.49 -2.37 5.21
N ASP A 225 17.78 -1.91 6.43
CA ASP A 225 17.67 -2.75 7.61
C ASP A 225 16.26 -2.63 8.21
N TRP A 226 15.36 -3.51 7.77
CA TRP A 226 14.01 -3.59 8.34
C TRP A 226 13.95 -4.40 9.63
N GLN A 227 15.03 -5.06 10.04
CA GLN A 227 15.05 -5.84 11.27
C GLN A 227 15.26 -4.93 12.48
N ARG A 228 16.11 -3.91 12.32
CA ARG A 228 16.32 -2.91 13.36
C ARG A 228 15.14 -1.94 13.44
N LYS A 229 14.80 -1.57 14.66
CA LYS A 229 13.83 -0.51 14.94
C LYS A 229 14.33 0.83 14.37
N PRO A 230 13.50 1.57 13.61
CA PRO A 230 13.93 2.81 12.99
C PRO A 230 13.98 3.93 14.03
N ARG A 231 14.92 4.86 13.83
CA ARG A 231 15.19 5.94 14.77
C ARG A 231 13.97 6.84 15.02
N TRP A 232 13.13 7.07 14.01
CA TRP A 232 11.91 7.88 14.20
C TRP A 232 10.99 7.30 15.27
N LEU A 233 10.89 5.96 15.34
CA LEU A 233 10.02 5.26 16.28
C LEU A 233 10.64 5.26 17.68
N ASP A 234 11.95 5.00 17.77
CA ASP A 234 12.69 5.12 19.04
C ASP A 234 12.56 6.53 19.64
N GLU A 235 12.74 7.58 18.83
CA GLU A 235 12.59 8.97 19.29
C GLU A 235 11.16 9.29 19.72
N ALA A 236 10.15 8.76 19.01
CA ALA A 236 8.75 8.98 19.36
C ALA A 236 8.38 8.33 20.70
N GLU A 237 8.86 7.10 20.96
CA GLU A 237 8.66 6.40 22.22
C GLU A 237 9.35 7.09 23.39
N ILE A 238 10.63 7.46 23.24
CA ILE A 238 11.36 8.19 24.30
C ILE A 238 10.64 9.50 24.66
N ALA A 239 10.12 10.21 23.66
CA ALA A 239 9.35 11.43 23.90
C ALA A 239 8.00 11.13 24.58
N LEU A 240 7.33 10.03 24.24
CA LEU A 240 6.10 9.61 24.90
C LEU A 240 6.33 9.28 26.38
N ASP A 241 7.38 8.50 26.68
CA ASP A 241 7.73 8.11 28.05
C ASP A 241 7.98 9.33 28.93
N ARG A 242 8.67 10.35 28.39
CA ARG A 242 8.92 11.63 29.08
C ARG A 242 7.67 12.47 29.33
N LEU A 243 6.62 12.29 28.54
CA LEU A 243 5.35 12.99 28.73
C LEU A 243 4.42 12.28 29.71
N GLN A 244 4.68 11.01 30.01
CA GLN A 244 3.85 10.16 30.87
C GLN A 244 4.46 9.90 32.25
N GLY A 245 5.78 10.03 32.41
CA GLY A 245 6.48 9.99 33.70
C GLY A 245 6.59 11.37 34.33
#